data_AF-A0A7X5ZZ70-F1
#
_entry.id   AF-A0A7X5ZZ70-F1
#
_cell.length_a   1.000
_cell.length_b   1.000
_cell.length_c   1.000
_cell.angle_alpha   90.00
_cell.angle_beta   90.00
_cell.angle_gamma   90.00
#
_symmetry.space_group_name_H-M   'P 1'
#
loop_
_entity.id
_entity.type
_entity.pdbx_description
1 polymer ?
#
loop_
_entity_poly.entity_id
_entity_poly.type
_entity_poly.pdbx_seq_one_letter_code
_entity_poly.pdbx_strand_id
1 'polypeptide(L)' 'MTSRQHRRRVRVWFGEHVIAQYVAEAPLAARYEQAMRRRFAGLKVTNDLLGPLD' A
#
# COMPACT_ATOMS: atom_id res chain seq x y z
N MET A 1 -8.99 22.16 -8.62
CA MET A 1 -9.04 21.72 -7.21
C MET A 1 -8.08 20.56 -7.07
N THR A 2 -6.83 20.83 -6.66
CA THR A 2 -5.82 19.78 -6.47
C THR A 2 -6.22 18.95 -5.26
N SER A 3 -6.74 17.75 -5.50
CA SER A 3 -7.02 16.75 -4.48
C SER A 3 -5.83 16.68 -3.53
N ARG A 4 -6.06 16.90 -2.23
CA ARG A 4 -5.06 16.65 -1.19
C ARG A 4 -4.58 15.21 -1.39
N GLN A 5 -3.40 15.02 -1.94
CA GLN A 5 -2.91 13.69 -2.33
C GLN A 5 -2.60 12.93 -1.03
N HIS A 6 -3.55 12.13 -0.55
CA HIS A 6 -3.33 11.30 0.61
C HIS A 6 -2.33 10.20 0.26
N ARG A 7 -1.25 10.11 1.05
CA ARG A 7 -0.35 8.97 0.97
C ARG A 7 -1.09 7.71 1.38
N ARG A 8 -0.59 6.58 0.89
CA ARG A 8 -1.05 5.25 1.24
C ARG A 8 0.13 4.43 1.70
N ARG A 9 -0.10 3.53 2.64
CA ARG A 9 0.87 2.53 3.09
C ARG A 9 0.40 1.15 2.67
N VAL A 10 1.12 0.56 1.73
CA VAL A 10 0.94 -0.83 1.35
C VAL A 10 1.86 -1.71 2.20
N ARG A 11 1.32 -2.77 2.80
CA ARG A 11 2.11 -3.77 3.55
C ARG A 11 1.76 -5.18 3.07
N VAL A 12 2.77 -6.01 2.90
CA VAL A 12 2.64 -7.46 2.69
C VAL A 12 2.98 -8.16 4.00
N TRP A 13 2.14 -9.10 4.40
CA TRP A 13 2.19 -9.75 5.70
C TRP A 13 2.41 -11.25 5.59
N PHE A 14 3.30 -11.78 6.41
CA PHE A 14 3.46 -13.20 6.71
C PHE A 14 3.05 -13.45 8.17
N GLY A 15 1.81 -13.88 8.37
CA GLY A 15 1.19 -13.83 9.71
C GLY A 15 1.17 -12.41 10.24
N GLU A 16 1.73 -12.21 11.44
CA GLU A 16 1.85 -10.90 12.10
C GLU A 16 3.07 -10.09 11.64
N HIS A 17 3.94 -10.66 10.80
CA HIS A 17 5.18 -10.02 10.38
C HIS A 17 5.03 -9.30 9.04
N VAL A 18 5.46 -8.04 8.98
CA VAL A 18 5.55 -7.28 7.72
C VAL A 18 6.83 -7.68 6.98
N ILE A 19 6.69 -8.18 5.75
CA ILE A 19 7.82 -8.61 4.92
C ILE A 19 8.15 -7.61 3.80
N ALA A 20 7.20 -6.73 3.45
CA ALA A 20 7.42 -5.63 2.53
C ALA A 20 6.50 -4.46 2.88
N GLN A 21 7.03 -3.24 2.77
CA GLN A 21 6.29 -2.01 3.01
C GLN A 21 6.60 -1.01 1.89
N TYR A 22 5.56 -0.32 1.41
CA TYR A 22 5.68 0.73 0.41
C TYR A 22 4.74 1.89 0.74
N VAL A 23 5.26 3.12 0.69
CA VAL A 23 4.47 4.34 0.93
C VAL A 23 4.56 5.23 -0.30
N ALA A 24 3.40 5.59 -0.85
CA ALA A 24 3.32 6.43 -2.05
C ALA A 24 1.96 7.14 -2.14
N GLU A 25 1.80 7.99 -3.14
CA GLU A 25 0.50 8.54 -3.52
C GLU A 25 -0.49 7.44 -3.90
N ALA A 26 -1.79 7.71 -3.76
CA ALA A 26 -2.85 6.73 -3.96
C ALA A 26 -2.77 5.95 -5.29
N PRO A 27 -2.51 6.57 -6.46
CA PRO A 27 -2.42 5.83 -7.72
C PRO A 27 -1.25 4.84 -7.76
N LEU A 28 -0.08 5.23 -7.23
CA LEU A 28 1.11 4.38 -7.20
C LEU A 28 0.96 3.24 -6.19
N ALA A 29 0.41 3.53 -5.01
CA ALA A 29 0.13 2.52 -4.01
C ALA A 29 -0.87 1.46 -4.51
N ALA A 30 -1.92 1.87 -5.23
CA ALA A 30 -2.88 0.94 -5.82
C ALA A 30 -2.23 -0.01 -6.85
N ARG A 31 -1.35 0.53 -7.71
CA ARG A 31 -0.58 -0.29 -8.67
C ARG A 31 0.34 -1.28 -7.95
N TYR A 32 1.03 -0.82 -6.92
CA TYR A 32 1.92 -1.66 -6.13
C TYR A 32 1.15 -2.77 -5.39
N GLU A 33 0.01 -2.45 -4.79
CA GLU A 33 -0.87 -3.43 -4.15
C GLU A 33 -1.28 -4.54 -5.12
N GLN A 34 -1.75 -4.18 -6.32
CA GLN A 34 -2.15 -5.17 -7.33
C GLN A 34 -0.98 -6.08 -7.74
N ALA A 35 0.21 -5.51 -7.94
CA ALA A 35 1.40 -6.30 -8.26
C ALA A 35 1.75 -7.28 -7.12
N MET A 36 1.67 -6.84 -5.87
CA MET A 36 1.95 -7.69 -4.71
C MET A 36 0.90 -8.78 -4.51
N ARG A 37 -0.39 -8.47 -4.68
CA ARG A 37 -1.47 -9.48 -4.63
C ARG A 37 -1.29 -10.58 -5.67
N ARG A 38 -0.81 -10.25 -6.88
CA ARG A 38 -0.54 -11.23 -7.93
C ARG A 38 0.67 -12.11 -7.62
N ARG A 39 1.74 -11.53 -7.07
CA ARG A 39 2.99 -12.27 -6.75
C ARG A 39 2.88 -13.11 -5.48
N PHE A 40 2.09 -12.67 -4.51
CA PHE A 40 1.93 -13.29 -3.21
C PHE A 40 0.48 -13.70 -2.96
N ALA A 41 -0.06 -14.58 -3.81
CA ALA A 41 -1.49 -14.94 -3.81
C ALA A 41 -2.02 -15.50 -2.48
N GLY A 42 -1.16 -16.01 -1.59
CA GLY A 42 -1.53 -16.51 -0.27
C GLY A 42 -1.27 -15.54 0.90
N LEU A 43 -0.65 -14.38 0.65
CA LEU A 43 -0.31 -13.43 1.71
C LEU A 43 -1.32 -12.30 1.81
N LYS A 44 -1.54 -11.82 3.03
CA LYS A 44 -2.34 -10.62 3.27
C LYS A 44 -1.57 -9.40 2.75
N VAL A 45 -2.27 -8.58 1.97
CA VAL A 45 -1.80 -7.27 1.52
C VAL A 45 -2.79 -6.21 2.01
N THR A 46 -2.30 -5.19 2.70
CA THR A 46 -3.12 -4.03 3.14
C THR A 46 -2.70 -2.77 2.40
N ASN A 47 -3.63 -1.83 2.22
CA ASN A 47 -3.42 -0.53 1.59
C ASN A 47 -4.11 0.55 2.43
N ASP A 48 -3.39 1.02 3.44
CA ASP A 48 -3.92 1.88 4.48
C ASP A 48 -3.78 3.36 4.09
N LEU A 49 -4.78 4.19 4.39
CA LEU A 49 -4.66 5.63 4.22
C LEU A 49 -3.67 6.19 5.24
N LEU A 50 -2.70 6.96 4.75
CA LEU A 50 -1.89 7.83 5.58
C LEU A 50 -2.45 9.24 5.45
N GLY A 51 -2.28 10.04 6.51
CA GLY A 51 -2.69 11.44 6.52
C GLY A 51 -2.06 12.27 5.39
N PRO A 52 -2.36 13.57 5.35
CA PRO A 52 -1.81 14.47 4.34
C PRO A 52 -0.27 14.37 4.19
N LEU A 53 0.23 14.62 2.98
CA LEU A 53 1.60 15.10 2.83
C LEU A 53 1.63 16.51 3.43
N ASP A 54 2.34 16.67 4.54
CA ASP A 54 2.79 17.99 5.00
C ASP A 54 3.85 18.54 4.03
#